data_AF-A0A1C9WXP3-F1
#
_entry.id   AF-A0A1C9WXP3-F1
#
_cell.length_a   1.000
_cell.length_b   1.000
_cell.length_c   1.000
_cell.angle_alpha   90.00
_cell.angle_beta   90.00
_cell.angle_gamma   90.00
#
_symmetry.space_group_name_H-M   'P 1'
#
loop_
_entity.id
_entity.type
_entity.pdbx_description
1 polymer ?
#
loop_
_entity_poly.entity_id
_entity_poly.type
_entity_poly.pdbx_seq_one_letter_code
_entity_poly.pdbx_strand_id
1 'polypeptide(L)'
;MGGLQNILRRILETYFNVLGGVDNSSIIEKFKGEDQAVCRALFSWINAGSHAIFDDLDYSPTATTIETNLSVFRRIFEAQNQEGHYLMMMGLSTDPSTTKEETLDIDEAA
;
A
#
# COMPACT_ATOMS: atom_id res chain seq x y z
N MET A 1 7.42 10.17 15.44
CA MET A 1 6.04 9.84 15.02
C MET A 1 6.16 9.37 13.58
N GLY A 2 5.90 8.09 13.26
CA GLY A 2 6.27 7.58 11.94
C GLY A 2 5.87 6.12 11.68
N GLY A 3 4.66 5.73 12.06
CA GLY A 3 4.24 4.32 12.06
C GLY A 3 4.02 3.77 10.65
N LEU A 4 3.11 4.37 9.88
CA LEU A 4 2.66 3.79 8.61
C LEU A 4 3.67 3.98 7.47
N GLN A 5 4.18 5.19 7.28
CA GLN A 5 5.11 5.48 6.19
C GLN A 5 6.40 4.68 6.32
N ASN A 6 6.91 4.52 7.54
CA ASN A 6 8.12 3.72 7.78
C ASN A 6 7.89 2.23 7.49
N ILE A 7 6.69 1.71 7.79
CA ILE A 7 6.31 0.33 7.43
C ILE A 7 6.21 0.18 5.92
N LEU A 8 5.45 1.06 5.25
CA LEU A 8 5.28 1.04 3.78
C LEU A 8 6.63 1.18 3.08
N ARG A 9 7.48 2.11 3.53
CA ARG A 9 8.85 2.28 3.03
C ARG A 9 9.66 0.99 3.15
N ARG A 10 9.68 0.36 4.34
CA ARG A 10 10.45 -0.88 4.55
C ARG A 10 9.93 -2.03 3.69
N ILE A 11 8.61 -2.14 3.50
CA ILE A 11 8.03 -3.16 2.62
C ILE A 11 8.43 -2.89 1.17
N LEU A 12 8.21 -1.68 0.65
CA LEU A 12 8.55 -1.34 -0.73
C LEU A 12 10.05 -1.42 -0.99
N GLU A 13 10.90 -0.96 -0.05
CA GLU A 13 12.35 -1.05 -0.14
C GLU A 13 12.79 -2.52 -0.18
N THR A 14 12.26 -3.37 0.71
CA THR A 14 12.60 -4.80 0.70
C THR A 14 12.12 -5.47 -0.59
N TYR A 15 10.93 -5.12 -1.08
CA TYR A 15 10.39 -5.76 -2.28
C TYR A 15 11.07 -5.28 -3.55
N PHE A 16 11.21 -3.98 -3.75
CA PHE A 16 11.69 -3.40 -5.01
C PHE A 16 13.21 -3.22 -5.06
N ASN A 17 13.93 -3.04 -3.95
CA ASN A 17 15.40 -2.99 -4.00
C ASN A 17 16.06 -4.36 -3.88
N VAL A 18 15.44 -5.33 -3.18
CA VAL A 18 16.05 -6.67 -3.01
C VAL A 18 15.62 -7.66 -4.10
N LEU A 19 14.39 -7.61 -4.60
CA LEU A 19 13.86 -8.64 -5.52
C LEU A 19 13.91 -8.30 -7.01
N GLY A 20 14.22 -7.07 -7.42
CA GLY A 20 14.43 -6.83 -8.84
C GLY A 20 14.80 -5.41 -9.14
N GLY A 21 15.79 -5.19 -10.00
CA GLY A 21 16.10 -3.89 -10.60
C GLY A 21 14.94 -3.38 -11.48
N VAL A 22 13.77 -3.20 -10.89
CA VAL A 22 12.55 -2.72 -11.52
C VAL A 22 12.69 -1.20 -11.66
N ASP A 23 12.53 -0.70 -12.87
CA ASP A 23 12.52 0.74 -13.11
C ASP A 23 11.25 1.35 -12.50
N ASN A 24 11.40 2.02 -11.36
CA ASN A 24 10.33 2.73 -10.66
C ASN A 24 9.55 3.67 -11.59
N SER A 25 10.22 4.25 -12.62
CA SER A 25 9.59 5.16 -13.58
C SER A 25 8.51 4.43 -14.37
N SER A 26 8.80 3.22 -14.85
CA SER A 26 7.83 2.37 -15.57
C SER A 26 6.62 1.96 -14.72
N ILE A 27 6.77 1.90 -13.39
CA ILE A 27 5.65 1.65 -12.47
C ILE A 27 4.79 2.90 -12.36
N ILE A 28 5.41 4.06 -12.12
CA ILE A 28 4.71 5.34 -11.94
C ILE A 28 3.92 5.72 -13.20
N GLU A 29 4.41 5.38 -14.40
CA GLU A 29 3.72 5.63 -15.67
C GLU A 29 2.42 4.83 -15.85
N LYS A 30 2.22 3.75 -15.09
CA LYS A 30 0.96 2.98 -15.09
C LYS A 30 -0.17 3.68 -14.32
N PHE A 31 0.14 4.73 -13.56
CA PHE A 31 -0.82 5.52 -12.79
C PHE A 31 -1.13 6.85 -13.48
N LYS A 32 -2.27 7.47 -13.12
CA LYS A 32 -2.70 8.78 -13.63
C LYS A 32 -3.25 9.64 -12.50
N GLY A 33 -3.20 10.97 -12.67
CA GLY A 33 -3.81 11.91 -11.75
C GLY A 33 -3.22 11.84 -10.34
N GLU A 34 -4.09 11.87 -9.33
CA GLU A 34 -3.72 11.84 -7.91
C GLU A 34 -2.93 10.58 -7.54
N ASP A 35 -3.35 9.41 -8.04
CA ASP A 35 -2.66 8.15 -7.75
C ASP A 35 -1.21 8.14 -8.25
N GLN A 36 -0.94 8.82 -9.37
CA GLN A 36 0.42 8.95 -9.89
C GLN A 36 1.29 9.83 -8.98
N ALA A 37 0.72 10.91 -8.45
CA ALA A 37 1.41 11.77 -7.50
C ALA A 37 1.74 11.02 -6.20
N VAL A 38 0.79 10.24 -5.69
CA VAL A 38 0.97 9.41 -4.49
C VAL A 38 1.97 8.29 -4.73
N CYS A 39 1.91 7.61 -5.87
CA CYS A 39 2.87 6.58 -6.26
C CYS A 39 4.30 7.14 -6.31
N ARG A 40 4.46 8.32 -6.92
CA ARG A 40 5.75 9.04 -6.95
C ARG A 40 6.25 9.41 -5.55
N ALA A 41 5.36 9.84 -4.65
CA ALA A 41 5.70 10.15 -3.27
C ALA A 41 6.14 8.91 -2.48
N LEU A 42 5.45 7.77 -2.66
CA LEU A 42 5.84 6.50 -2.05
C LEU A 42 7.24 6.06 -2.50
N PHE A 43 7.54 6.15 -3.80
CA PHE A 43 8.87 5.81 -4.33
C PHE A 43 9.96 6.81 -3.92
N SER A 44 9.65 8.10 -3.78
CA SER A 44 10.63 9.07 -3.30
C SER A 44 11.03 8.82 -1.84
N TRP A 45 10.11 8.34 -0.99
CA TRP A 45 10.42 7.93 0.39
C TRP A 45 11.36 6.73 0.48
N ILE A 46 11.30 5.81 -0.49
CA ILE A 46 12.24 4.69 -0.57
C ILE A 46 13.64 5.22 -0.88
N ASN A 47 13.74 6.06 -1.92
CA ASN A 47 15.03 6.51 -2.46
C ASN A 47 15.75 7.54 -1.59
N ALA A 48 15.01 8.38 -0.86
CA ALA A 48 15.59 9.40 0.00
C ALA A 48 16.01 8.86 1.38
N GLY A 49 15.68 7.58 1.68
CA GLY A 49 15.79 7.00 3.01
C GLY A 49 14.81 7.63 4.01
N SER A 50 14.64 7.03 5.19
CA SER A 50 13.78 7.60 6.26
C SER A 50 14.30 8.94 6.82
N HIS A 51 15.42 9.45 6.30
CA HIS A 51 16.10 10.64 6.82
C HIS A 51 15.75 11.92 6.07
N ALA A 52 14.87 11.86 5.07
CA ALA A 52 14.56 13.00 4.23
C ALA A 52 13.14 13.55 4.47
N ILE A 53 13.10 14.74 5.06
CA ILE A 53 12.12 15.82 4.82
C ILE A 53 10.81 15.80 5.64
N PHE A 54 10.39 14.70 6.28
CA PHE A 54 9.10 14.69 7.02
C PHE A 54 9.18 14.48 8.54
N ASP A 55 10.34 14.20 9.13
CA ASP A 55 10.46 14.08 10.59
C ASP A 55 10.39 15.47 11.30
N ASP A 56 10.51 16.57 10.52
CA ASP A 56 10.59 17.96 11.03
C ASP A 56 9.37 18.82 10.65
N LEU A 57 8.47 18.32 9.80
CA LEU A 57 7.20 18.96 9.48
C LEU A 57 6.12 18.19 10.25
N ASP A 58 5.27 18.88 11.01
CA ASP A 58 4.13 18.33 11.77
C ASP A 58 3.07 17.72 10.83
N TYR A 59 3.48 16.67 10.11
CA TYR A 59 2.73 15.99 9.08
C TYR A 59 1.92 14.91 9.77
N SER A 60 0.72 15.30 10.19
CA SER A 60 -0.31 14.38 10.66
C SER A 60 -1.14 13.92 9.44
N PRO A 61 -0.90 12.71 8.89
CA PRO A 61 -1.68 12.24 7.76
C PRO A 61 -3.15 12.07 8.19
N THR A 62 -4.07 12.56 7.35
CA THR A 62 -5.50 12.34 7.56
C THR A 62 -5.88 10.89 7.26
N ALA A 63 -7.04 10.44 7.74
CA ALA A 63 -7.57 9.11 7.40
C ALA A 63 -7.67 8.91 5.88
N THR A 64 -8.14 9.93 5.16
CA THR A 64 -8.20 9.93 3.69
C THR A 64 -6.82 9.76 3.07
N THR A 65 -5.81 10.46 3.56
CA THR A 65 -4.44 10.31 3.07
C THR A 65 -3.88 8.91 3.33
N ILE A 66 -4.21 8.31 4.47
CA ILE A 66 -3.82 6.92 4.79
C ILE A 66 -4.48 5.95 3.80
N GLU A 67 -5.78 6.07 3.58
CA GLU A 67 -6.54 5.23 2.65
C GLU A 67 -6.02 5.34 1.22
N THR A 68 -5.75 6.56 0.74
CA THR A 68 -5.19 6.76 -0.61
C THR A 68 -3.80 6.13 -0.74
N ASN A 69 -2.93 6.28 0.27
CA ASN A 69 -1.61 5.64 0.26
C ASN A 69 -1.71 4.11 0.23
N LEU A 70 -2.60 3.51 1.04
CA LEU A 70 -2.81 2.06 1.07
C LEU A 70 -3.39 1.55 -0.25
N SER A 71 -4.34 2.28 -0.84
CA SER A 71 -4.94 1.97 -2.14
C SER A 71 -3.88 1.95 -3.26
N VAL A 72 -3.05 3.00 -3.32
CA VAL A 72 -1.98 3.08 -4.32
C VAL A 72 -0.91 2.02 -4.06
N PHE A 73 -0.56 1.76 -2.81
CA PHE A 73 0.36 0.70 -2.43
C PHE A 73 -0.11 -0.68 -2.93
N ARG A 74 -1.39 -1.04 -2.73
CA ARG A 74 -1.97 -2.28 -3.30
C ARG A 74 -1.83 -2.31 -4.83
N ARG A 75 -2.23 -1.24 -5.51
CA ARG A 75 -2.21 -1.14 -6.97
C ARG A 75 -0.80 -1.25 -7.56
N ILE A 76 0.24 -0.90 -6.80
CA ILE A 76 1.62 -1.14 -7.21
C ILE A 76 1.89 -2.65 -7.36
N PHE A 77 1.40 -3.49 -6.45
CA PHE A 77 1.55 -4.95 -6.56
C PHE A 77 0.73 -5.51 -7.73
N GLU A 78 -0.50 -5.05 -7.92
CA GLU A 78 -1.34 -5.44 -9.05
C GLU A 78 -0.68 -5.10 -10.39
N ALA A 79 -0.17 -3.87 -10.53
CA ALA A 79 0.52 -3.40 -11.73
C ALA A 79 1.78 -4.21 -12.07
N GLN A 80 2.34 -4.94 -11.10
CA GLN A 80 3.49 -5.82 -11.26
C GLN A 80 3.11 -7.31 -11.33
N ASN A 81 1.81 -7.64 -11.36
CA ASN A 81 1.30 -9.02 -11.28
C ASN A 81 1.75 -9.77 -10.00
N GLN A 82 1.91 -9.04 -8.89
CA GLN A 82 2.36 -9.54 -7.58
C GLN A 82 1.25 -9.40 -6.51
N GLU A 83 -0.03 -9.30 -6.90
CA GLU A 83 -1.15 -9.12 -5.97
C GLU A 83 -1.24 -10.25 -4.93
N GLY A 84 -0.90 -11.48 -5.29
CA GLY A 84 -0.88 -12.62 -4.36
C GLY A 84 0.04 -12.39 -3.15
N HIS A 85 1.16 -11.69 -3.34
CA HIS A 85 2.06 -11.35 -2.22
C HIS A 85 1.50 -10.22 -1.36
N TYR A 86 0.80 -9.26 -1.96
CA TYR A 86 0.06 -8.26 -1.20
C TYR A 86 -1.00 -8.92 -0.30
N LEU A 87 -1.81 -9.83 -0.86
CA LEU A 87 -2.83 -10.57 -0.10
C LEU A 87 -2.20 -11.40 1.03
N MET A 88 -1.11 -12.11 0.74
CA MET A 88 -0.34 -12.86 1.75
C MET A 88 0.18 -11.96 2.88
N MET A 89 0.74 -10.78 2.55
CA MET A 89 1.21 -9.80 3.56
C MET A 89 0.07 -9.29 4.43
N MET A 90 -1.13 -9.16 3.86
CA MET A 90 -2.33 -8.72 4.57
C MET A 90 -3.04 -9.84 5.34
N GLY A 91 -2.55 -11.09 5.26
CA GLY A 91 -3.20 -12.25 5.85
C GLY A 91 -4.55 -12.60 5.21
N LEU A 92 -4.82 -12.08 4.01
CA LEU A 92 -6.01 -12.36 3.23
C LEU A 92 -5.77 -13.62 2.40
N SER A 93 -6.70 -14.57 2.44
CA SER A 93 -6.62 -15.77 1.61
C SER A 93 -6.67 -15.37 0.13
N THR A 94 -5.77 -15.92 -0.67
CA THR A 94 -5.83 -15.83 -2.15
C THR A 94 -6.89 -16.76 -2.73
N ASP A 95 -7.73 -17.35 -1.88
CA ASP A 95 -8.78 -18.27 -2.26
C ASP A 95 -10.07 -17.46 -2.48
N PRO A 96 -10.56 -17.35 -3.73
CA PRO A 96 -11.78 -16.62 -4.05
C PRO A 96 -13.06 -17.21 -3.41
N SER A 97 -12.98 -18.32 -2.65
CA SER A 97 -14.12 -18.98 -2.03
C SER A 97 -14.49 -18.53 -0.61
N THR A 98 -13.72 -17.63 0.04
CA THR A 98 -13.92 -17.32 1.47
C THR A 98 -14.77 -16.08 1.78
N THR A 99 -15.44 -15.46 0.81
CA THR A 99 -16.49 -14.46 1.11
C THR A 99 -17.78 -15.17 1.48
N LYS A 100 -17.93 -15.58 2.75
CA LYS A 100 -19.26 -15.83 3.32
C LYS A 100 -19.68 -14.59 4.10
N GLU A 101 -20.67 -13.91 3.55
CA GLU A 101 -21.55 -12.99 4.28
C GLU A 101 -22.02 -13.68 5.55
N GLU A 102 -21.67 -13.12 6.71
CA GLU A 102 -22.32 -13.45 7.97
C GLU A 102 -23.65 -12.70 7.98
N THR A 103 -24.68 -13.28 7.36
CA THR A 103 -26.07 -12.86 7.58
C THR A 103 -26.41 -13.24 9.02
N LEU A 104 -26.51 -12.23 9.88
CA LEU A 104 -27.07 -12.37 11.22
C LEU A 104 -28.55 -12.74 11.07
N ASP A 105 -28.84 -14.03 11.17
CA ASP A 105 -30.19 -14.53 11.43
C ASP A 105 -30.58 -14.06 12.84
N ILE A 106 -31.34 -12.96 12.90
CA ILE A 106 -32.02 -12.53 14.12
C ILE A 106 -33.20 -13.49 14.28
N ASP A 107 -33.00 -14.53 15.09
CA ASP A 107 -34.07 -15.43 15.50
C ASP A 107 -35.14 -14.62 16.24
N GLU A 108 -36.34 -14.63 15.67
CA GLU A 108 -37.54 -13.99 16.19
C GLU A 108 -37.99 -14.75 17.44
N ALA A 109 -37.68 -14.21 18.61
CA ALA A 109 -38.20 -14.70 19.89
C ALA A 109 -38.77 -13.56 20.74
N ALA A 110 -40.08 -13.29 20.56
CA ALA A 110 -41.06 -12.99 21.63
C ALA A 110 -42.44 -12.68 21.05
#